data_AF-A0A2N2T9P8-F1
#
_entry.id   AF-A0A2N2T9P8-F1
#
_cell.length_a   1.000
_cell.length_b   1.000
_cell.length_c   1.000
_cell.angle_alpha   90.00
_cell.angle_beta   90.00
_cell.angle_gamma   90.00
#
_symmetry.space_group_name_H-M   'P 1'
#
loop_
_entity.id
_entity.type
_entity.pdbx_description
1 polymer ?
#
loop_
_entity_poly.entity_id
_entity_poly.type
_entity_poly.pdbx_seq_one_letter_code
_entity_poly.pdbx_strand_id
1 'polypeptide(L)'
;LVLRAKVEIASACHAHGKVPSHNVVTEFKDLTALQTAAHKAARELGYTRMWSIHPDQIRPIISAFAPSEREVDSAAALIERAMAADWAPVQFEGRLHDRASYRYFWQLLERAHQTGLALPESMQGHFAEPVATRH
;
A
#
# COMPACT_ATOMS: atom_id res chain seq x y z
N LEU A 1 2.05 16.38 -21.00
CA LEU A 1 0.57 16.33 -20.95
C LEU A 1 0.05 15.08 -20.21
N VAL A 2 0.39 13.86 -20.64
CA VAL A 2 -0.11 12.61 -20.00
C VAL A 2 0.27 12.48 -18.52
N LEU A 3 1.53 12.75 -18.16
CA LEU A 3 1.98 12.66 -16.76
C LEU A 3 1.18 13.59 -15.83
N ARG A 4 0.99 14.85 -16.24
CA ARG A 4 0.19 15.83 -15.49
C ARG A 4 -1.22 15.31 -15.24
N ALA A 5 -1.91 14.84 -16.28
CA ALA A 5 -3.27 14.32 -16.16
C ALA A 5 -3.35 13.16 -15.16
N LYS A 6 -2.37 12.24 -15.19
CA LYS A 6 -2.32 11.09 -14.27
C LYS A 6 -2.18 11.54 -12.81
N VAL A 7 -1.27 12.47 -12.54
CA VAL A 7 -1.06 12.99 -11.18
C VAL A 7 -2.27 13.80 -10.69
N GLU A 8 -2.91 14.59 -11.57
CA GLU A 8 -4.12 15.34 -11.21
C GLU A 8 -5.29 14.40 -10.85
N ILE A 9 -5.49 13.31 -11.59
CA ILE A 9 -6.49 12.29 -11.26
C ILE A 9 -6.18 11.67 -9.89
N ALA A 10 -4.94 11.23 -9.67
CA ALA A 10 -4.55 10.61 -8.40
C ALA A 10 -4.74 11.57 -7.22
N SER A 11 -4.29 12.82 -7.37
CA SER A 11 -4.45 13.86 -6.35
C SER A 11 -5.91 14.14 -6.03
N ALA A 12 -6.79 14.26 -7.04
CA ALA A 12 -8.21 14.49 -6.83
C ALA A 12 -8.87 13.29 -6.12
N CYS A 13 -8.51 12.07 -6.52
CA CYS A 13 -8.98 10.86 -5.85
C CYS A 13 -8.60 10.85 -4.36
N HIS A 14 -7.33 11.09 -4.04
CA HIS A 14 -6.86 11.16 -2.65
C HIS A 14 -7.54 12.25 -1.83
N ALA A 15 -7.73 13.44 -2.42
CA ALA A 15 -8.41 14.56 -1.75
C ALA A 15 -9.88 14.25 -1.39
N HIS A 16 -10.51 13.31 -2.11
CA HIS A 16 -11.92 12.94 -1.92
C HIS A 16 -12.12 11.50 -1.43
N GLY A 17 -11.06 10.84 -0.94
CA GLY A 17 -11.13 9.46 -0.44
C GLY A 17 -11.60 8.44 -1.50
N LYS A 18 -11.32 8.70 -2.78
CA LYS A 18 -11.62 7.80 -3.90
C LYS A 18 -10.39 7.01 -4.30
N VAL A 19 -10.59 5.83 -4.86
CA VAL A 19 -9.50 4.97 -5.33
C VAL A 19 -9.02 5.44 -6.72
N PRO A 20 -7.79 5.94 -6.87
CA PRO A 20 -7.22 6.21 -8.19
C PRO A 20 -6.88 4.90 -8.90
N SER A 21 -7.47 4.71 -10.08
CA SER A 21 -7.27 3.52 -10.91
C SER A 21 -6.48 3.84 -12.18
N HIS A 22 -5.33 3.21 -12.34
CA HIS A 22 -4.45 3.40 -13.49
C HIS A 22 -4.99 2.66 -14.72
N ASN A 23 -4.72 3.21 -15.90
CA ASN A 23 -5.10 2.61 -17.18
C ASN A 23 -4.38 1.26 -17.43
N VAL A 24 -4.88 0.52 -18.41
CA VAL A 24 -4.27 -0.73 -18.87
C VAL A 24 -2.89 -0.47 -19.50
N VAL A 25 -2.00 -1.45 -19.40
CA VAL A 25 -0.80 -1.53 -20.25
C VAL A 25 -1.14 -2.51 -21.37
N THR A 26 -1.03 -2.05 -22.61
CA THR A 26 -1.36 -2.85 -23.80
C THR A 26 -0.29 -3.88 -24.12
N GLU A 27 0.92 -3.71 -23.59
CA GLU A 27 1.99 -4.69 -23.65
C GLU A 27 1.74 -5.82 -22.64
N PHE A 28 1.74 -7.06 -23.11
CA PHE A 28 1.51 -8.25 -22.28
C PHE A 28 2.52 -9.37 -22.54
N LYS A 29 3.39 -9.24 -23.56
CA LYS A 29 4.48 -10.18 -23.82
C LYS A 29 5.74 -9.78 -23.07
N ASP A 30 5.99 -8.48 -22.94
CA ASP A 30 7.08 -7.97 -22.10
C ASP A 30 6.60 -7.74 -20.66
N LEU A 31 6.81 -8.77 -19.82
CA LEU A 31 6.46 -8.72 -18.41
C LEU A 31 7.32 -7.71 -17.63
N THR A 32 8.54 -7.42 -18.07
CA THR A 32 9.41 -6.44 -17.40
C THR A 32 8.91 -5.01 -17.64
N ALA A 33 8.49 -4.70 -18.87
CA ALA A 33 7.86 -3.42 -19.18
C ALA A 33 6.55 -3.22 -18.41
N LEU A 34 5.74 -4.28 -18.29
CA LEU A 34 4.52 -4.27 -17.47
C LEU A 34 4.83 -4.00 -15.99
N GLN A 35 5.78 -4.74 -15.40
CA GLN A 35 6.19 -4.57 -14.01
C GLN A 35 6.67 -3.14 -13.74
N THR A 36 7.50 -2.60 -14.63
CA THR A 36 8.01 -1.23 -14.54
C THR A 36 6.88 -0.21 -14.55
N ALA A 37 5.90 -0.37 -15.45
CA ALA A 37 4.73 0.50 -15.52
C ALA A 37 3.85 0.41 -14.26
N ALA A 38 3.64 -0.79 -13.74
CA ALA A 38 2.87 -1.02 -12.52
C ALA A 38 3.58 -0.41 -11.29
N HIS A 39 4.90 -0.59 -11.17
CA HIS A 39 5.69 0.05 -10.12
C HIS A 39 5.62 1.57 -10.18
N LYS A 40 5.77 2.15 -11.37
CA LYS A 40 5.63 3.60 -11.56
C LYS A 40 4.26 4.10 -11.15
N ALA A 41 3.19 3.41 -11.55
CA ALA A 41 1.83 3.77 -11.15
C ALA A 41 1.67 3.74 -9.62
N ALA A 42 2.14 2.69 -8.97
CA ALA A 42 1.99 2.47 -7.53
C ALA A 42 2.88 3.38 -6.66
N ARG A 43 4.13 3.62 -7.07
CA ARG A 43 5.15 4.28 -6.23
C ARG A 43 5.38 5.75 -6.57
N GLU A 44 5.25 6.14 -7.83
CA GLU A 44 5.56 7.50 -8.27
C GLU A 44 4.31 8.34 -8.51
N LEU A 45 3.21 7.71 -8.95
CA LEU A 45 2.02 8.43 -9.41
C LEU A 45 0.83 8.37 -8.43
N GLY A 46 0.97 7.66 -7.31
CA GLY A 46 -0.04 7.58 -6.26
C GLY A 46 -1.28 6.77 -6.63
N TYR A 47 -1.21 5.89 -7.63
CA TYR A 47 -2.31 4.97 -7.92
C TYR A 47 -2.34 3.83 -6.91
N THR A 48 -3.54 3.37 -6.55
CA THR A 48 -3.74 2.22 -5.65
C THR A 48 -4.47 1.07 -6.32
N ARG A 49 -4.84 1.22 -7.60
CA ARG A 49 -5.41 0.18 -8.45
C ARG A 49 -4.86 0.32 -9.88
N MET A 50 -4.81 -0.79 -10.62
CA MET A 50 -4.48 -0.82 -12.05
C MET A 50 -5.33 -1.86 -12.78
N TRP A 51 -5.71 -1.56 -14.01
CA TRP A 51 -6.49 -2.47 -14.85
C TRP A 51 -5.59 -3.52 -15.50
N SER A 52 -6.10 -4.75 -15.60
CA SER A 52 -5.51 -5.84 -16.38
C SER A 52 -6.38 -6.11 -17.62
N ILE A 53 -5.73 -6.45 -18.73
CA ILE A 53 -6.38 -6.94 -19.96
C ILE A 53 -6.01 -8.38 -20.28
N HIS A 54 -5.12 -8.99 -19.49
CA HIS A 54 -4.66 -10.36 -19.70
C HIS A 54 -4.36 -11.04 -18.35
N PRO A 55 -4.70 -12.34 -18.17
CA PRO A 55 -4.45 -13.06 -16.93
C PRO A 55 -3.00 -12.96 -16.42
N ASP A 56 -2.02 -13.03 -17.32
CA ASP A 56 -0.59 -12.93 -16.98
C ASP A 56 -0.20 -11.57 -16.38
N GLN A 57 -1.04 -10.52 -16.56
CA GLN A 57 -0.79 -9.23 -15.93
C GLN A 57 -1.22 -9.16 -14.47
N ILE A 58 -2.08 -10.08 -14.01
CA ILE A 58 -2.69 -10.02 -12.67
C ILE A 58 -1.63 -10.11 -11.57
N ARG A 59 -0.78 -11.14 -11.61
CA ARG A 59 0.24 -11.37 -10.58
C ARG A 59 1.28 -10.23 -10.54
N PRO A 60 1.86 -9.78 -11.68
CA PRO A 60 2.73 -8.62 -11.71
C PRO A 60 2.10 -7.34 -11.15
N ILE A 61 0.84 -7.06 -11.50
CA ILE A 61 0.13 -5.87 -10.98
C ILE A 61 -0.04 -5.99 -9.46
N ILE A 62 -0.54 -7.12 -8.95
CA ILE A 62 -0.70 -7.31 -7.50
C ILE A 62 0.65 -7.14 -6.78
N SER A 63 1.72 -7.75 -7.30
CA SER A 63 3.05 -7.65 -6.70
C SER A 63 3.60 -6.22 -6.66
N ALA A 64 3.38 -5.40 -7.70
CA ALA A 64 3.87 -4.01 -7.72
C ALA A 64 3.11 -3.09 -6.76
N PHE A 65 1.83 -3.40 -6.50
CA PHE A 65 0.96 -2.64 -5.61
C PHE A 65 1.03 -3.10 -4.14
N ALA A 66 1.53 -4.31 -3.88
CA ALA A 66 1.83 -4.79 -2.53
C ALA A 66 3.01 -4.00 -1.90
N PRO A 67 3.00 -3.74 -0.59
CA PRO A 67 4.20 -3.32 0.13
C PRO A 67 5.22 -4.48 0.18
N SER A 68 6.49 -4.14 0.37
CA SER A 68 7.53 -5.15 0.62
C SER A 68 7.50 -5.65 2.07
N GLU A 69 7.96 -6.88 2.31
CA GLU A 69 8.07 -7.45 3.67
C GLU A 69 8.86 -6.53 4.61
N ARG A 70 10.00 -6.01 4.15
CA ARG A 70 10.80 -5.06 4.93
C ARG A 70 10.03 -3.78 5.31
N GLU A 71 9.20 -3.26 4.41
CA GLU A 71 8.35 -2.09 4.73
C GLU A 71 7.30 -2.45 5.80
N VAL A 72 6.75 -3.67 5.74
CA VAL A 72 5.80 -4.17 6.74
C VAL A 72 6.46 -4.35 8.10
N ASP A 73 7.63 -4.97 8.15
CA ASP A 73 8.37 -5.19 9.39
C ASP A 73 8.75 -3.87 10.07
N SER A 74 9.32 -2.92 9.31
CA SER A 74 9.64 -1.59 9.84
C SER A 74 8.38 -0.83 10.28
N ALA A 75 7.26 -0.96 9.56
CA ALA A 75 5.98 -0.35 9.93
C ALA A 75 5.43 -0.93 11.24
N ALA A 76 5.44 -2.26 11.37
CA ALA A 76 4.98 -2.96 12.57
C ALA A 76 5.82 -2.56 13.79
N ALA A 77 7.16 -2.60 13.68
CA ALA A 77 8.06 -2.22 14.76
C ALA A 77 7.86 -0.75 15.20
N LEU A 78 7.62 0.16 14.26
CA LEU A 78 7.32 1.55 14.58
C LEU A 78 5.98 1.68 15.31
N ILE A 79 4.93 1.01 14.83
CA ILE A 79 3.60 1.06 15.43
C ILE A 79 3.59 0.46 16.83
N GLU A 80 4.29 -0.66 17.06
CA GLU A 80 4.47 -1.23 18.40
C GLU A 80 5.10 -0.23 19.37
N ARG A 81 6.17 0.46 18.95
CA ARG A 81 6.82 1.48 19.77
C ARG A 81 5.91 2.67 20.04
N ALA A 82 5.13 3.08 19.04
CA ALA A 82 4.14 4.14 19.21
C ALA A 82 3.07 3.72 20.22
N MET A 83 2.55 2.49 20.14
CA MET A 83 1.58 1.95 21.09
C MET A 83 2.14 1.86 22.51
N ALA A 84 3.37 1.37 22.67
CA ALA A 84 4.05 1.30 23.98
C ALA A 84 4.33 2.69 24.59
N ALA A 85 4.34 3.73 23.76
CA ALA A 85 4.48 5.12 24.18
C ALA A 85 3.12 5.86 24.25
N ASP A 86 1.99 5.16 24.33
CA ASP A 86 0.64 5.74 24.36
C ASP A 86 0.38 6.72 23.20
N TRP A 87 0.90 6.40 22.03
CA TRP A 87 0.85 7.21 20.80
C TRP A 87 1.48 8.61 20.94
N ALA A 88 2.41 8.78 21.90
CA ALA A 88 3.32 9.91 21.95
C ALA A 88 4.36 9.85 20.81
N PRO A 89 5.06 10.97 20.50
CA PRO A 89 6.15 10.95 19.55
C PRO A 89 7.30 10.03 19.98
N VAL A 90 7.85 9.25 19.04
CA VAL A 90 8.97 8.33 19.29
C VAL A 90 10.12 8.56 18.30
N GLN A 91 11.35 8.30 18.75
CA GLN A 91 12.52 8.21 17.86
C GLN A 91 12.65 6.77 17.34
N PHE A 92 12.68 6.59 16.02
CA PHE A 92 12.84 5.29 15.36
C PHE A 92 13.74 5.43 14.13
N GLU A 93 14.72 4.54 13.95
CA GLU A 93 15.69 4.57 12.83
C GLU A 93 16.32 5.97 12.60
N GLY A 94 16.62 6.69 13.69
CA GLY A 94 17.22 8.03 13.59
C GLY A 94 16.25 9.15 13.19
N ARG A 95 14.94 8.90 13.13
CA ARG A 95 13.91 9.88 12.78
C ARG A 95 12.88 10.04 13.91
N LEU A 96 12.36 11.25 14.06
CA LEU A 96 11.20 11.52 14.93
C LEU A 96 9.93 11.12 14.18
N HIS A 97 9.08 10.34 14.84
CA HIS A 97 7.79 9.91 14.35
C HIS A 97 6.69 10.34 15.32
N ASP A 98 5.54 10.69 14.76
CA ASP A 98 4.35 11.12 15.48
C ASP A 98 3.08 10.55 14.83
N ARG A 99 1.91 10.95 15.34
CA ARG A 99 0.60 10.52 14.83
C ARG A 99 0.40 10.78 13.34
N ALA A 100 0.98 11.83 12.77
CA ALA A 100 0.87 12.09 11.34
C ALA A 100 1.59 10.99 10.54
N SER A 101 2.80 10.63 10.97
CA SER A 101 3.54 9.53 10.35
C SER A 101 2.94 8.15 10.65
N TYR A 102 2.42 7.90 11.86
CA TYR A 102 1.81 6.61 12.23
C TYR A 102 0.63 6.27 11.34
N ARG A 103 -0.18 7.26 10.93
CA ARG A 103 -1.28 7.06 9.97
C ARG A 103 -0.81 6.45 8.66
N TYR A 104 0.35 6.88 8.15
CA TYR A 104 0.93 6.33 6.93
C TYR A 104 1.34 4.87 7.11
N PHE A 105 2.05 4.55 8.19
CA PHE A 105 2.49 3.18 8.46
C PHE A 105 1.32 2.24 8.76
N TRP A 106 0.27 2.73 9.42
CA TRP A 106 -0.97 1.97 9.60
C TRP A 106 -1.64 1.62 8.27
N GLN A 107 -1.78 2.58 7.35
CA GLN A 107 -2.31 2.33 6.01
C GLN A 107 -1.43 1.35 5.21
N LEU A 108 -0.12 1.37 5.45
CA LEU A 108 0.80 0.40 4.85
C LEU A 108 0.51 -1.03 5.33
N LEU A 109 0.31 -1.22 6.65
CA LEU A 109 -0.06 -2.50 7.24
C LEU A 109 -1.45 -2.97 6.76
N GLU A 110 -2.42 -2.06 6.68
CA GLU A 110 -3.75 -2.37 6.15
C GLU A 110 -3.67 -2.87 4.70
N ARG A 111 -2.87 -2.21 3.85
CA ARG A 111 -2.64 -2.64 2.47
C ARG A 111 -1.90 -3.97 2.39
N ALA A 112 -0.92 -4.22 3.26
CA ALA A 112 -0.23 -5.50 3.34
C ALA A 112 -1.22 -6.64 3.61
N HIS A 113 -2.09 -6.45 4.61
CA HIS A 113 -3.15 -7.40 4.93
C HIS A 113 -4.10 -7.65 3.75
N GLN A 114 -4.62 -6.59 3.12
CA GLN A 114 -5.54 -6.68 1.98
C GLN A 114 -4.94 -7.36 0.74
N THR A 115 -3.61 -7.31 0.59
CA THR A 115 -2.89 -7.96 -0.53
C THR A 115 -2.45 -9.39 -0.20
N GLY A 116 -2.81 -9.91 0.98
CA GLY A 116 -2.51 -11.27 1.43
C GLY A 116 -1.08 -11.46 1.93
N LEU A 117 -0.35 -10.37 2.19
CA LEU A 117 0.97 -10.46 2.82
C LEU A 117 0.80 -10.75 4.31
N ALA A 118 1.59 -11.69 4.84
CA ALA A 118 1.55 -12.03 6.25
C ALA A 118 2.02 -10.83 7.09
N LEU A 119 1.23 -10.46 8.09
CA LEU A 119 1.62 -9.45 9.07
C LEU A 119 2.41 -10.11 10.22
N PRO A 120 3.36 -9.39 10.84
CA PRO A 120 3.97 -9.80 12.10
C PRO A 120 2.90 -10.10 13.16
N GLU A 121 3.16 -11.09 14.02
CA GLU A 121 2.21 -11.59 15.03
C GLU A 121 1.60 -10.48 15.89
N SER A 122 2.42 -9.51 16.29
CA SER A 122 2.03 -8.32 17.03
C SER A 122 0.92 -7.51 16.37
N MET A 123 0.88 -7.48 15.03
CA MET A 123 -0.07 -6.69 14.25
C MET A 123 -1.29 -7.49 13.80
N GLN A 124 -1.22 -8.84 13.79
CA GLN A 124 -2.32 -9.68 13.27
C GLN A 124 -3.65 -9.42 13.98
N GLY A 125 -3.62 -9.27 15.31
CA GLY A 125 -4.83 -9.02 16.11
C GLY A 125 -5.56 -7.71 15.78
N HIS A 126 -4.88 -6.76 15.13
CA HIS A 126 -5.46 -5.48 14.75
C HIS A 126 -6.20 -5.48 13.42
N PHE A 127 -5.94 -6.49 12.57
CA PHE A 127 -6.52 -6.61 11.22
C PHE A 127 -7.30 -7.90 11.02
N ALA A 128 -7.38 -8.76 12.04
CA ALA A 128 -8.24 -9.92 11.99
C ALA A 128 -9.70 -9.51 11.76
N GLU A 129 -10.39 -10.15 10.81
CA GLU A 129 -11.84 -9.98 10.67
C GLU A 129 -12.51 -10.36 12.00
N PRO A 130 -13.52 -9.60 12.46
CA PRO A 130 -14.32 -10.05 13.59
C PRO A 130 -14.90 -11.42 13.24
N VAL A 131 -14.70 -12.40 14.14
CA VAL A 131 -15.31 -13.73 14.02
C VAL A 131 -16.81 -13.52 13.85
N ALA A 132 -17.32 -13.73 12.64
CA ALA A 132 -18.74 -13.62 12.37
C ALA A 132 -19.45 -14.70 13.19
N THR A 133 -20.07 -14.31 14.31
CA THR A 133 -20.99 -15.15 15.06
C THR A 133 -22.19 -15.42 14.15
N ARG A 134 -22.16 -16.51 13.40
CA ARG A 134 -23.33 -17.00 12.67
C ARG A 134 -24.31 -17.54 13.73
N HIS A 135 -25.39 -16.81 13.97
CA HIS A 135 -26.57 -17.30 14.70
C HIS A 135 -27.39 -18.24 13.82
#